data_AF-A0A0G1WWN2-F1
#
_entry.id   AF-A0A0G1WWN2-F1
#
_cell.length_a   1.000
_cell.length_b   1.000
_cell.length_c   1.000
_cell.angle_alpha   90.00
_cell.angle_beta   90.00
_cell.angle_gamma   90.00
#
_symmetry.space_group_name_H-M   'P 1'
#
loop_
_entity.id
_entity.type
_entity.pdbx_description
1 polymer ?
#
loop_
_entity_poly.entity_id
_entity_poly.type
_entity_poly.pdbx_seq_one_letter_code
_entity_poly.pdbx_strand_id
1 'polypeptide(L)' 'MACFEAFLTSSFKGIVPVVKVGKRKIGNGTVGPVTKRVMQLFHEFTRNYE' A
#
# COMPACT_ATOMS: atom_id res chain seq x y z
N MET A 1 -0.21 1.29 -20.38
CA MET A 1 0.92 1.07 -19.45
C MET A 1 0.40 0.40 -18.18
N ALA A 2 1.20 -0.48 -17.56
CA ALA A 2 0.87 -1.09 -16.26
C ALA A 2 1.38 -0.21 -15.10
N CYS A 3 0.86 -0.42 -13.88
CA CYS A 3 1.28 0.33 -12.70
C CYS A 3 2.50 -0.28 -12.00
N PHE A 4 3.32 0.55 -11.36
CA PHE A 4 4.47 0.13 -10.55
C PHE A 4 4.09 -0.27 -9.13
N GLU A 5 3.08 0.37 -8.54
CA GLU A 5 2.61 0.13 -7.17
C GLU A 5 1.10 0.28 -7.07
N ALA A 6 0.46 -0.44 -6.15
CA ALA A 6 -0.95 -0.26 -5.83
C ALA A 6 -1.23 -0.63 -4.38
N PHE A 7 -2.23 -0.02 -3.78
CA PHE A 7 -2.71 -0.32 -2.43
C PHE A 7 -4.21 -0.04 -2.31
N LEU A 8 -4.84 -0.64 -1.31
CA LEU A 8 -6.22 -0.37 -0.89
C LEU A 8 -6.23 0.42 0.41
N THR A 9 -7.26 1.21 0.61
CA THR A 9 -7.53 1.95 1.85
C THR A 9 -8.79 1.40 2.52
N SER A 10 -8.78 1.27 3.84
CA SER A 10 -9.95 0.88 4.62
C SER A 10 -9.85 1.46 6.02
N SER A 11 -10.97 1.92 6.59
CA SER A 11 -10.98 2.39 7.99
C SER A 11 -10.55 1.30 8.98
N PHE A 12 -10.84 0.03 8.68
CA PHE A 12 -10.46 -1.10 9.55
C PHE A 12 -9.03 -1.59 9.31
N LYS A 13 -8.59 -1.65 8.05
CA LYS A 13 -7.28 -2.23 7.69
C LYS A 13 -6.18 -1.20 7.42
N GLY A 14 -6.50 0.09 7.41
CA GLY A 14 -5.59 1.15 6.99
C GLY A 14 -5.17 1.00 5.52
N ILE A 15 -3.87 0.98 5.28
CA ILE A 15 -3.27 0.85 3.95
C ILE A 15 -2.80 -0.59 3.72
N VAL A 16 -3.35 -1.26 2.70
CA VAL A 16 -3.03 -2.66 2.36
C VAL A 16 -2.37 -2.74 0.98
N PRO A 17 -1.13 -3.21 0.85
CA PRO A 17 -0.44 -3.26 -0.44
C PRO A 17 -1.01 -4.35 -1.37
N VAL A 18 -1.04 -4.06 -2.67
CA VAL A 18 -1.46 -4.99 -3.72
C VAL A 18 -0.29 -5.22 -4.69
N VAL A 19 0.27 -6.43 -4.65
CA VAL A 19 1.44 -6.81 -5.47
C VAL A 19 1.08 -7.63 -6.70
N LYS A 20 -0.19 -8.05 -6.84
CA LYS A 20 -0.68 -8.92 -7.92
C LYS A 20 -2.18 -8.75 -8.12
N VAL A 21 -2.62 -8.73 -9.38
CA VAL A 21 -4.04 -8.72 -9.79
C VAL A 21 -4.28 -9.86 -10.77
N GLY A 22 -5.16 -10.79 -10.40
CA GLY A 22 -5.36 -12.04 -11.16
C GLY A 22 -4.04 -12.80 -11.31
N LYS A 23 -3.57 -12.99 -12.55
CA LYS A 23 -2.28 -13.64 -12.85
C LYS A 23 -1.11 -12.66 -13.04
N ARG A 24 -1.35 -11.35 -13.04
CA ARG A 24 -0.35 -10.32 -13.35
C ARG A 24 0.26 -9.73 -12.08
N LYS A 25 1.59 -9.69 -11.99
CA LYS A 25 2.32 -8.96 -10.93
C LYS A 25 2.23 -7.45 -11.20
N ILE A 26 2.12 -6.67 -10.14
CA ILE A 26 2.28 -5.21 -10.17
C ILE A 26 3.75 -4.90 -9.85
N GLY A 27 4.38 -4.03 -10.63
CA GLY A 27 5.81 -3.80 -10.55
C GLY A 27 6.61 -5.12 -10.59
N ASN A 28 7.43 -5.36 -9.58
CA ASN A 28 8.22 -6.60 -9.41
C ASN A 28 7.53 -7.66 -8.51
N GLY A 29 6.29 -7.43 -8.08
CA GLY A 29 5.57 -8.30 -7.15
C GLY A 29 5.99 -8.12 -5.69
N THR A 30 6.65 -7.02 -5.35
CA THR A 30 6.98 -6.64 -3.96
C THR A 30 6.37 -5.28 -3.63
N VAL A 31 6.24 -4.96 -2.34
CA VAL A 31 5.73 -3.66 -1.91
C VAL A 31 6.75 -2.57 -2.23
N GLY A 32 6.35 -1.62 -3.07
CA GLY A 32 7.24 -0.55 -3.50
C GLY A 32 7.44 0.56 -2.45
N PRO A 33 8.42 1.44 -2.67
CA PRO A 33 8.83 2.47 -1.72
C PRO A 33 7.71 3.46 -1.38
N VAL A 34 6.85 3.84 -2.33
CA VAL A 34 5.80 4.83 -2.07
C VAL A 34 4.74 4.23 -1.14
N THR A 35 4.29 3.02 -1.42
CA THR A 35 3.33 2.29 -0.59
C THR A 35 3.86 2.07 0.82
N LYS A 36 5.14 1.67 0.96
CA LYS A 36 5.81 1.55 2.27
C LYS A 36 5.78 2.87 3.04
N ARG A 37 6.11 3.98 2.38
CA ARG A 37 6.13 5.30 3.02
C ARG A 37 4.73 5.73 3.47
N VAL A 38 3.71 5.53 2.64
CA VAL A 38 2.31 5.85 2.96
C VAL A 38 1.81 4.99 4.12
N MET A 39 2.12 3.68 4.13
CA MET A 39 1.80 2.79 5.26
C MET A 39 2.40 3.30 6.57
N GLN A 40 3.69 3.67 6.56
CA GLN A 40 4.37 4.20 7.74
C GLN A 40 3.72 5.50 8.23
N LEU A 41 3.55 6.48 7.33
CA LEU A 41 2.98 7.78 7.66
C LEU A 41 1.55 7.67 8.21
N PHE A 42 0.71 6.84 7.59
CA PHE A 42 -0.66 6.62 8.06
C PHE A 42 -0.68 5.96 9.43
N HIS A 43 0.19 4.98 9.68
CA HIS A 43 0.26 4.29 10.96
C HIS A 43 0.82 5.17 12.09
N GLU A 44 1.78 6.05 11.79
CA GLU A 44 2.25 7.08 12.72
C GLU A 44 1.15 8.10 13.02
N PHE A 45 0.49 8.63 11.99
CA PHE A 45 -0.59 9.60 12.14
C PHE A 45 -1.73 9.06 13.01
N THR A 46 -2.23 7.86 12.71
CA THR A 46 -3.38 7.28 13.42
C THR A 46 -3.09 6.85 14.85
N ARG A 47 -1.83 6.54 15.19
CA ARG A 47 -1.44 6.27 16.58
C ARG A 47 -1.31 7.52 17.43
N ASN A 48 -1.00 8.65 16.81
CA ASN A 48 -0.80 9.93 17.49
C ASN A 48 -2.02 10.84 17.39
N TYR A 49 -3.13 10.35 16.82
CA TYR A 49 -4.36 11.11 16.66
C TYR A 49 -5.16 11.05 17.96
N GLU A 50 -4.97 12.05 18.81
CA GLU A 50 -5.77 12.31 20.03
C GLU A 50 -7.08 13.05 19.71
#